data_AF-A0A835LWW8-F1
#
_entry.id   AF-A0A835LWW8-F1
#
_cell.length_a   1.000
_cell.length_b   1.000
_cell.length_c   1.000
_cell.angle_alpha   90.00
_cell.angle_beta   90.00
_cell.angle_gamma   90.00
#
_symmetry.space_group_name_H-M   'P 1'
#
loop_
_entity.id
_entity.type
_entity.pdbx_description
1 polymer ?
#
loop_
_entity_poly.entity_id
_entity_poly.type
_entity_poly.pdbx_seq_one_letter_code
_entity_poly.pdbx_strand_id
1 'polypeptide(L)' 'MLNTVPQAFRNDLQEAGYKVGRSPIHQVVTAADGTIKALIKLEDNRLIETVGIPVEDNKGSSRLTACVSSQV' A
#
# COMPACT_ATOMS: atom_id res chain seq x y z
N MET A 1 -2.13 -9.14 15.47
CA MET A 1 -3.60 -9.28 15.70
C MET A 1 -4.16 -7.98 16.25
N LEU A 2 -5.38 -7.60 15.85
CA LEU A 2 -6.09 -6.42 16.37
C LEU A 2 -6.64 -6.69 17.78
N ASN A 3 -5.78 -6.67 18.79
CA ASN A 3 -6.12 -7.07 20.17
C ASN A 3 -6.93 -6.01 20.94
N THR A 4 -7.05 -4.81 20.41
CA THR A 4 -7.83 -3.70 20.99
C THR A 4 -9.28 -3.66 20.50
N VAL A 5 -9.65 -4.55 19.57
CA VAL A 5 -11.00 -4.64 19.01
C VAL A 5 -11.74 -5.81 19.68
N PRO A 6 -12.94 -5.60 20.24
CA PRO A 6 -13.71 -6.66 20.88
C PRO A 6 -13.92 -7.88 19.97
N GLN A 7 -13.78 -9.08 20.53
CA GLN A 7 -13.87 -10.33 19.77
C GLN A 7 -15.20 -10.45 19.00
N ALA A 8 -16.32 -10.12 19.64
CA ALA A 8 -17.64 -10.17 19.03
C ALA A 8 -17.69 -9.32 17.74
N PHE A 9 -17.24 -8.07 17.81
CA PHE A 9 -17.21 -7.18 16.65
C PHE A 9 -16.32 -7.70 15.51
N ARG A 10 -15.17 -8.32 15.83
CA ARG A 10 -14.33 -8.94 14.78
C ARG A 10 -15.06 -10.09 14.08
N ASN A 11 -15.82 -10.89 14.83
CA ASN A 11 -16.61 -11.98 14.26
C ASN A 11 -17.72 -11.43 13.37
N ASP A 12 -18.44 -10.40 13.84
CA ASP A 12 -19.52 -9.77 13.07
C ASP A 12 -19.02 -9.26 11.72
N LEU A 13 -17.84 -8.63 11.67
CA LEU A 13 -17.21 -8.19 10.42
C LEU A 13 -16.85 -9.35 9.49
N GLN A 14 -16.37 -10.46 10.04
CA GLN A 14 -16.03 -11.66 9.26
C GLN A 14 -17.28 -12.34 8.70
N GLU A 15 -18.33 -12.50 9.52
CA GLU A 15 -19.62 -13.06 9.12
C GLU A 15 -20.32 -12.19 8.07
N ALA A 16 -20.21 -10.87 8.20
CA ALA A 16 -20.68 -9.93 7.19
C ALA A 16 -19.82 -9.90 5.91
N GLY A 17 -18.74 -10.69 5.84
CA GLY A 17 -17.93 -10.86 4.64
C GLY A 17 -16.94 -9.73 4.36
N TYR A 18 -16.66 -8.84 5.33
CA TYR A 18 -15.65 -7.80 5.17
C TYR A 18 -14.27 -8.42 5.00
N LYS A 19 -13.56 -8.00 3.95
CA LYS A 19 -12.19 -8.42 3.67
C LYS A 19 -11.25 -7.25 3.85
N VAL A 20 -10.13 -7.50 4.53
CA VAL A 20 -8.99 -6.57 4.58
C VAL A 20 -7.90 -7.17 3.74
N GLY A 21 -7.39 -6.40 2.78
CA GLY A 21 -6.37 -6.86 1.86
C GLY A 21 -5.72 -5.70 1.12
N ARG A 22 -4.69 -6.02 0.34
CA ARG A 22 -4.07 -5.10 -0.61
C ARG A 22 -4.03 -5.80 -1.96
N SER A 23 -4.12 -5.04 -3.05
CA SER A 23 -3.89 -5.60 -4.39
C SER A 23 -2.47 -6.21 -4.45
N PRO A 24 -2.29 -7.39 -5.08
CA PRO A 24 -0.99 -8.04 -5.18
C PRO A 24 0.07 -7.15 -5.84
N ILE A 25 1.29 -7.18 -5.30
CA ILE A 25 2.45 -6.57 -5.94
C ILE A 25 2.89 -7.50 -7.06
N HIS A 26 2.87 -7.01 -8.30
CA HIS A 26 3.36 -7.74 -9.47
C HIS A 26 4.87 -7.61 -9.61
N GLN A 27 5.40 -6.40 -9.43
CA GLN A 27 6.82 -6.11 -9.55
C GLN A 27 7.20 -4.91 -8.68
N VAL A 28 8.44 -4.87 -8.22
CA VAL A 28 9.03 -3.70 -7.56
C VAL A 28 10.40 -3.44 -8.18
N VAL A 29 10.70 -2.16 -8.40
CA VAL A 29 12.03 -1.68 -8.79
C VAL A 29 12.43 -0.57 -7.83
N THR A 30 13.65 -0.64 -7.31
CA THR A 30 14.23 0.39 -6.44
C THR A 30 15.39 1.05 -7.16
N ALA A 31 15.35 2.38 -7.29
CA ALA A 31 16.41 3.19 -7.86
C ALA A 31 17.53 3.46 -6.84
N ALA A 32 18.67 3.96 -7.33
CA ALA A 32 19.84 4.23 -6.50
C ALA A 32 19.61 5.33 -5.45
N ASP A 33 18.67 6.25 -5.69
CA ASP A 33 18.26 7.30 -4.76
C ASP A 33 17.21 6.85 -3.73
N GLY A 34 16.86 5.56 -3.73
CA GLY A 34 15.85 4.99 -2.85
C GLY A 34 14.41 5.13 -3.36
N THR A 35 14.17 5.75 -4.52
CA THR A 35 12.84 5.78 -5.14
C THR A 35 12.37 4.35 -5.45
N ILE A 36 11.17 4.01 -5.01
CA ILE A 36 10.55 2.70 -5.19
C ILE A 36 9.39 2.84 -6.16
N LYS A 37 9.44 2.11 -7.28
CA LYS A 37 8.29 1.94 -8.17
C LYS A 37 7.71 0.54 -8.00
N ALA A 38 6.42 0.46 -7.67
CA ALA A 38 5.70 -0.80 -7.57
C ALA A 38 4.63 -0.87 -8.66
N LEU A 39 4.58 -2.01 -9.34
CA LEU A 39 3.50 -2.39 -10.24
C LEU A 39 2.53 -3.27 -9.45
N ILE A 40 1.28 -2.84 -9.36
CA ILE A 40 0.23 -3.47 -8.57
C ILE A 40 -0.79 -4.08 -9.53
N LYS A 41 -1.15 -5.35 -9.30
CA LYS A 41 -2.16 -6.06 -10.10
C LYS A 41 -3.53 -5.93 -9.44
N LEU A 42 -4.48 -5.35 -10.18
CA LEU A 42 -5.87 -5.19 -9.77
C LEU A 42 -6.66 -6.49 -9.98
N GLU A 43 -7.87 -6.55 -9.42
CA GLU A 43 -8.76 -7.73 -9.49
C GLU A 43 -9.13 -8.11 -10.92
N ASP A 44 -9.20 -7.14 -11.83
CA ASP A 44 -9.48 -7.34 -13.26
C ASP A 44 -8.21 -7.66 -14.09
N ASN A 45 -7.11 -8.01 -13.43
CA ASN A 45 -5.80 -8.29 -14.00
C ASN A 45 -5.09 -7.11 -14.65
N ARG A 46 -5.64 -5.89 -14.60
CA ARG A 46 -4.91 -4.71 -15.06
C ARG A 46 -3.82 -4.31 -14.06
N LEU A 47 -2.85 -3.57 -14.55
CA LEU A 47 -1.68 -3.15 -13.78
C LEU A 47 -1.73 -1.63 -13.60
N ILE A 48 -1.48 -1.17 -12.37
CA ILE A 48 -1.27 0.25 -12.08
C ILE A 48 0.09 0.46 -11.42
N GLU A 49 0.66 1.63 -11.62
CA GLU A 49 1.91 2.01 -10.98
C GLU A 49 1.65 2.84 -9.71
N THR A 50 2.52 2.68 -8.72
CA THR A 50 2.64 3.59 -7.58
C THR A 50 4.13 3.84 -7.33
N VAL A 51 4.47 5.07 -6.93
CA VAL A 51 5.87 5.46 -6.71
C VAL A 51 6.02 6.03 -5.31
N GLY A 52 6.95 5.49 -4.53
CA GLY A 52 7.39 6.06 -3.26
C GLY A 52 8.74 6.76 -3.45
N ILE A 53 8.82 8.04 -3.13
CA ILE A 53 10.01 8.89 -3.29
C ILE A 53 10.44 9.37 -1.89
N PRO A 54 11.45 8.75 -1.27
CA PRO A 54 12.00 9.22 -0.01
C PRO A 54 12.79 10.51 -0.24
N VAL A 55 12.63 11.49 0.63
CA VAL A 55 13.40 12.73 0.62
C VAL A 55 13.88 13.02 2.04
N GLU A 56 15.18 13.11 2.19
CA GLU A 56 15.81 13.70 3.37
C GLU A 56 16.08 15.18 3.10
N ASP A 57 15.67 16.06 4.00
CA ASP A 57 16.02 17.47 3.93
C ASP A 57 17.33 17.76 4.68
N ASN A 58 17.95 18.89 4.34
CA ASN A 58 19.22 19.33 4.94
C ASN A 58 19.09 19.69 6.43
N LYS A 59 17.90 19.62 7.02
CA LYS A 59 17.61 19.88 8.44
C LYS A 59 17.36 18.58 9.23
N GLY A 60 17.57 17.42 8.60
CA GLY A 60 17.40 16.10 9.21
C GLY A 60 15.95 15.61 9.26
N SER A 61 15.01 16.27 8.57
CA SER A 61 13.65 15.77 8.39
C SER A 61 13.60 14.76 7.25
N SER A 62 12.85 13.67 7.44
CA SER A 62 12.58 12.68 6.40
C SER A 62 11.10 12.69 6.03
N ARG A 63 10.82 12.67 4.73
CA ARG A 63 9.46 12.48 4.18
C ARG A 63 9.46 11.42 3.10
N LEU A 64 8.31 10.77 2.92
CA LEU A 64 8.05 9.89 1.78
C LEU A 64 6.89 10.49 0.98
N THR A 65 7.13 10.86 -0.28
CA THR A 65 6.07 11.24 -1.20
C THR A 65 5.57 10.00 -1.93
N ALA A 66 4.26 9.74 -1.89
CA ALA A 66 3.63 8.65 -2.61
C ALA A 66 2.83 9.18 -3.81
N CYS A 67 3.21 8.79 -5.02
CA CYS A 67 2.43 9.02 -6.23
C CYS A 67 1.47 7.84 -6.42
N VAL A 68 0.16 8.11 -6.33
CA VAL A 68 -0.88 7.09 -6.39
C VAL A 68 -1.66 7.24 -7.70
N SER A 69 -1.80 6.16 -8.46
CA SER A 69 -2.66 6.13 -9.64
C SER A 69 -4.14 6.18 -9.24
N SER A 70 -4.91 7.06 -9.87
CA SER A 70 -6.36 7.21 -9.65
C SER A 70 -7.21 6.46 -10.67
N GLN A 71 -6.60 6.00 -11.76
CA GLN A 71 -7.26 5.38 -12.90
C GLN A 71 -6.39 4.23 -13.42
N VAL A 72 -7.00 3.42 -14.27
CA VAL A 72 -6.32 2.39 -15.06
C VAL A 72 -6.32 2.81 -16.52
#